data_AF-A0A453AAC4-F1
#
_entry.id   AF-A0A453AAC4-F1
#
_cell.length_a   1.000
_cell.length_b   1.000
_cell.length_c   1.000
_cell.angle_alpha   90.00
_cell.angle_beta   90.00
_cell.angle_gamma   90.00
#
_symmetry.space_group_name_H-M   'P 1'
#
loop_
_entity.id
_entity.type
_entity.pdbx_description
1 polymer ?
#
loop_
_entity_poly.entity_id
_entity_poly.type
_entity_poly.pdbx_seq_one_letter_code
_entity_poly.pdbx_strand_id
1 'polypeptide(L)'
;ERKARIQKHLGKPEFSPSAYDTAWVAMVPLPDTDRQAPCFPQCVEWILQNQHCSGSWGINQFGLLANKDILLSTLACIIALKKWNVGSDHISR
;
A
#
# COMPACT_ATOMS: atom_id res chain seq x y z
N GLU A 1 -17.13 -10.73 30.48
CA GLU A 1 -17.35 -10.04 29.18
C GLU A 1 -16.09 -9.45 28.53
N ARG A 2 -15.32 -8.57 29.21
CA ARG A 2 -14.10 -7.94 28.64
C ARG A 2 -13.03 -8.94 28.16
N LYS A 3 -12.73 -9.98 28.95
CA LYS A 3 -11.80 -11.07 28.56
C LYS A 3 -12.24 -11.80 27.29
N ALA A 4 -13.51 -12.15 27.18
CA ALA A 4 -14.05 -12.84 26.00
C ALA A 4 -13.97 -11.96 24.73
N ARG A 5 -14.20 -10.65 24.86
CA ARG A 5 -14.01 -9.69 23.74
C ARG A 5 -12.54 -9.61 23.30
N ILE A 6 -11.61 -9.46 24.25
CA ILE A 6 -10.17 -9.43 23.93
C ILE A 6 -9.74 -10.74 23.25
N GLN A 7 -10.15 -11.88 23.79
CA GLN A 7 -9.83 -13.19 23.22
C GLN A 7 -10.40 -13.38 21.81
N LYS A 8 -11.60 -12.85 21.54
CA LYS A 8 -12.19 -12.83 20.19
C LYS A 8 -11.35 -12.01 19.20
N HIS A 9 -10.88 -10.83 19.59
CA HIS A 9 -10.03 -9.99 18.72
C HIS A 9 -8.63 -10.58 18.51
N LEU A 10 -8.07 -11.28 19.51
CA LEU A 10 -6.78 -11.97 19.37
C LEU A 10 -6.85 -13.20 18.47
N GLY A 11 -8.02 -13.85 18.35
CA GLY A 11 -8.20 -15.02 17.47
C GLY A 11 -8.22 -14.67 15.98
N LYS A 12 -8.58 -13.43 15.63
CA LYS A 12 -8.53 -12.87 14.28
C LYS A 12 -8.19 -11.39 14.36
N PRO A 13 -6.91 -11.03 14.53
CA PRO A 13 -6.51 -9.63 14.58
C PRO A 13 -6.78 -8.98 13.21
N GLU A 14 -7.51 -7.87 13.23
CA GLU A 14 -7.68 -7.01 12.06
C GLU A 14 -6.49 -6.05 11.99
N PHE A 15 -5.67 -6.19 10.96
CA PHE A 15 -4.56 -5.29 10.70
C PHE A 15 -4.93 -4.34 9.56
N SER A 16 -4.57 -3.07 9.71
CA SER A 16 -4.63 -2.14 8.58
C SER A 16 -3.54 -2.51 7.57
N PRO A 17 -3.83 -2.43 6.26
CA PRO A 17 -2.84 -2.69 5.23
C PRO A 17 -1.70 -1.66 5.29
N SER A 18 -0.48 -2.13 5.08
CA SER A 18 0.72 -1.31 4.94
C SER A 18 0.89 -0.91 3.48
N ALA A 19 0.82 0.39 3.18
CA ALA A 19 0.99 0.88 1.82
C ALA A 19 2.39 0.58 1.27
N TYR A 20 3.42 0.71 2.12
CA TYR A 20 4.80 0.37 1.76
C TYR A 20 4.95 -1.09 1.33
N ASP A 21 4.47 -2.04 2.14
CA ASP A 21 4.59 -3.46 1.84
C ASP A 21 3.76 -3.84 0.61
N THR A 22 2.55 -3.26 0.50
CA THR A 22 1.68 -3.48 -0.67
C THR A 22 2.34 -3.00 -1.96
N ALA A 23 3.06 -1.87 -1.93
CA ALA A 23 3.81 -1.37 -3.08
C ALA A 23 4.96 -2.30 -3.48
N TRP A 24 5.68 -2.88 -2.52
CA TRP A 24 6.71 -3.87 -2.82
C TRP A 24 6.14 -5.13 -3.48
N VAL A 25 5.02 -5.65 -2.97
CA VAL A 25 4.33 -6.80 -3.59
C VAL A 25 3.81 -6.45 -4.98
N ALA A 26 3.28 -5.24 -5.17
CA ALA A 26 2.81 -4.75 -6.46
C ALA A 26 3.91 -4.74 -7.53
N MET A 27 5.18 -4.60 -7.15
CA MET A 27 6.30 -4.56 -8.09
C MET A 27 6.79 -5.95 -8.54
N VAL A 28 6.26 -7.05 -7.99
CA VAL A 28 6.69 -8.40 -8.37
C VAL A 28 6.18 -8.72 -9.79
N PRO A 29 7.08 -8.99 -10.76
CA PRO A 29 6.66 -9.35 -12.10
C PRO A 29 6.13 -10.79 -12.16
N LEU A 30 5.17 -11.04 -13.05
CA LEU A 30 4.72 -12.38 -13.37
C LEU A 30 5.89 -13.16 -14.02
N PRO A 31 6.25 -14.36 -13.51
CA PRO A 31 7.31 -15.18 -14.09
C PRO A 31 6.96 -15.64 -15.52
N ASP A 32 8.00 -15.92 -16.31
CA ASP A 32 7.92 -16.68 -17.57
C ASP A 32 6.93 -16.15 -18.62
N THR A 33 6.72 -14.84 -18.65
CA THR A 33 5.82 -14.18 -19.62
C THR A 33 6.56 -13.08 -20.39
N ASP A 34 6.45 -13.07 -21.72
CA ASP A 34 7.04 -12.03 -22.59
C ASP A 34 6.46 -10.62 -22.34
N ARG A 35 5.24 -10.56 -21.78
CA ARG A 35 4.57 -9.32 -21.39
C ARG A 35 4.89 -9.00 -19.93
N GLN A 36 5.43 -7.80 -19.70
CA GLN A 36 5.57 -7.28 -18.34
C GLN A 36 4.20 -7.03 -17.73
N ALA A 37 3.82 -7.86 -16.75
CA ALA A 37 2.60 -7.73 -15.97
C ALA A 37 2.88 -7.98 -14.48
N PRO A 38 2.11 -7.35 -13.57
CA PRO A 38 2.24 -7.62 -12.14
C PRO A 38 1.76 -9.05 -11.81
N CYS A 39 2.52 -9.76 -10.99
CA CYS A 39 2.11 -11.05 -10.43
C CYS A 39 0.86 -10.90 -9.53
N PHE A 40 0.76 -9.75 -8.85
CA PHE A 40 -0.34 -9.41 -7.93
C PHE A 40 -1.04 -8.12 -8.37
N PRO A 41 -1.94 -8.16 -9.38
CA PRO A 41 -2.60 -6.96 -9.92
C PRO A 41 -3.47 -6.25 -8.87
N GLN A 42 -4.00 -7.00 -7.90
CA GLN A 42 -4.80 -6.47 -6.80
C GLN A 42 -4.02 -5.47 -5.92
N CYS A 43 -2.70 -5.65 -5.78
CA CYS A 43 -1.86 -4.71 -5.05
C CYS A 43 -1.70 -3.39 -5.81
N VAL A 44 -1.61 -3.44 -7.14
CA VAL A 44 -1.57 -2.23 -7.99
C VAL A 44 -2.90 -1.48 -7.89
N GLU A 45 -4.02 -2.20 -7.98
CA GLU A 45 -5.35 -1.61 -7.84
C GLU A 45 -5.58 -1.02 -6.45
N TRP A 46 -5.13 -1.69 -5.39
CA TRP A 46 -5.20 -1.16 -4.04
C TRP A 46 -4.46 0.18 -3.92
N ILE A 47 -3.26 0.30 -4.51
CA ILE A 47 -2.49 1.55 -4.49
C ILE A 47 -3.29 2.68 -5.17
N LEU A 48 -3.87 2.42 -6.35
CA LEU A 48 -4.69 3.40 -7.06
C LEU A 48 -5.91 3.87 -6.24
N GLN A 49 -6.54 2.97 -5.49
CA GLN A 49 -7.75 3.28 -4.74
C GLN A 49 -7.50 3.94 -3.37
N ASN A 50 -6.26 3.90 -2.85
CA ASN A 50 -5.95 4.30 -1.47
C ASN A 50 -4.97 5.48 -1.35
N GLN A 51 -4.85 6.31 -2.40
CA GLN A 51 -4.13 7.58 -2.30
C GLN A 51 -4.93 8.57 -1.45
N HIS A 52 -4.28 9.23 -0.49
CA HIS A 52 -4.92 10.28 0.30
C HIS A 52 -5.18 11.53 -0.57
N CYS A 53 -6.10 12.39 -0.14
CA CYS A 53 -6.38 13.67 -0.82
C CYS A 53 -5.14 14.57 -0.95
N SER A 54 -4.17 14.42 -0.04
CA SER A 54 -2.87 15.10 -0.05
C SER A 54 -1.86 14.54 -1.06
N GLY A 55 -2.20 13.49 -1.82
CA GLY A 55 -1.30 12.82 -2.75
C GLY A 55 -0.43 11.72 -2.12
N SER A 56 -0.46 11.57 -0.79
CA SER A 56 0.39 10.63 -0.07
C SER A 56 -0.24 9.24 0.11
N TRP A 57 0.59 8.25 0.41
CA TRP A 57 0.21 6.95 0.96
C TRP A 57 0.89 6.72 2.31
N GLY A 58 0.25 5.97 3.20
CA GLY A 58 0.76 5.66 4.55
C GLY A 58 -0.17 6.15 5.65
N ILE A 59 0.02 5.65 6.87
CA ILE A 59 -0.92 5.91 7.97
C ILE A 59 -0.37 7.04 8.84
N ASN A 60 -1.10 8.15 8.94
CA ASN A 60 -0.76 9.21 9.89
C ASN A 60 -1.26 8.85 11.29
N GLN A 61 -0.59 7.90 11.95
CA GLN A 61 -1.16 7.26 13.15
C GLN A 61 -1.14 8.19 14.37
N PHE A 62 -0.26 9.19 14.46
CA PHE A 62 -0.07 9.93 15.72
C PHE A 62 0.36 11.40 15.58
N GLY A 63 0.18 12.05 14.44
CA GLY A 63 0.45 13.50 14.30
C GLY A 63 1.90 13.92 14.59
N LEU A 64 2.83 12.95 14.67
CA LEU A 64 4.23 13.22 14.93
C LEU A 64 4.91 13.61 13.62
N LEU A 65 5.40 14.85 13.61
CA LEU A 65 6.00 15.64 12.53
C LEU A 65 7.19 15.02 11.75
N ALA A 66 7.48 13.73 11.87
CA ALA A 66 8.56 13.07 11.13
C ALA A 66 8.00 11.86 10.37
N ASN A 67 7.27 12.19 9.29
CA ASN A 67 6.51 11.30 8.42
C ASN A 67 7.37 10.37 7.54
N LYS A 68 8.38 9.70 8.11
CA LYS A 68 9.20 8.71 7.39
C LYS A 68 8.33 7.61 6.78
N ASP A 69 7.31 7.15 7.51
CA ASP A 69 6.39 6.14 7.01
C ASP A 69 5.62 6.63 5.77
N ILE A 70 5.06 7.83 5.83
CA ILE A 70 4.34 8.42 4.70
C ILE A 70 5.28 8.66 3.53
N LEU A 71 6.49 9.18 3.76
CA LEU A 71 7.47 9.39 2.69
C LEU A 71 7.88 8.08 2.02
N LEU A 72 8.23 7.06 2.81
CA LEU A 72 8.63 5.75 2.29
C LEU A 72 7.47 5.06 1.57
N SER A 73 6.28 5.07 2.16
CA SER A 73 5.06 4.50 1.57
C SER A 73 4.70 5.21 0.26
N THR A 74 4.71 6.55 0.24
CA THR A 74 4.41 7.35 -0.96
C THR A 74 5.42 7.09 -2.06
N LEU A 75 6.72 7.11 -1.73
CA LEU A 75 7.77 6.83 -2.70
C LEU A 75 7.64 5.41 -3.27
N ALA A 76 7.41 4.41 -2.42
CA ALA A 76 7.23 3.03 -2.87
C ALA A 76 6.01 2.89 -3.79
N CYS A 77 4.89 3.53 -3.46
CA CYS A 77 3.69 3.54 -4.29
C CYS A 77 3.94 4.20 -5.66
N ILE A 78 4.61 5.34 -5.70
CA ILE A 78 4.98 6.02 -6.95
C ILE A 78 5.88 5.13 -7.82
N ILE A 79 6.89 4.48 -7.23
CA ILE A 79 7.78 3.56 -7.95
C ILE A 79 6.98 2.38 -8.51
N ALA A 80 6.05 1.82 -7.72
CA ALA A 80 5.20 0.72 -8.16
C ALA A 80 4.29 1.11 -9.35
N LEU A 81 3.63 2.27 -9.27
CA LEU A 81 2.79 2.79 -10.36
C LEU A 81 3.60 3.07 -11.62
N LYS A 82 4.79 3.68 -11.46
CA LYS A 82 5.71 3.99 -12.56
C LYS A 82 6.24 2.72 -13.23
N LYS A 83 6.53 1.66 -12.47
CA LYS A 83 6.99 0.37 -13.01
C LYS A 83 6.00 -0.21 -14.02
N TRP A 84 4.70 -0.07 -13.76
CA TRP A 84 3.64 -0.60 -14.62
C TRP A 84 3.06 0.43 -15.58
N ASN A 85 3.58 1.67 -15.57
CA ASN A 85 3.10 2.79 -16.38
C ASN A 85 1.58 3.03 -16.25
N VAL A 86 1.08 3.00 -15.01
CA VAL A 86 -0.33 3.26 -14.68
C VAL A 86 -0.47 4.41 -13.68
N GLY A 87 -1.66 5.01 -13.60
CA GLY A 87 -1.96 6.00 -12.56
C GLY A 87 -1.15 7.29 -12.64
N SER A 88 -0.90 7.81 -13.85
CA SER A 88 -0.14 9.06 -14.08
C SER A 88 -0.59 10.21 -13.18
N ASP A 89 -1.89 10.36 -12.99
CA ASP A 89 -2.47 11.43 -12.19
C ASP A 89 -2.10 11.28 -10.71
N HIS A 90 -2.03 10.04 -10.22
CA HIS A 90 -1.63 9.73 -8.85
C HIS A 90 -0.15 9.99 -8.63
N ILE A 91 0.69 9.77 -9.65
CA ILE A 91 2.13 10.09 -9.61
C ILE A 91 2.38 11.60 -9.57
N SER A 92 1.50 12.40 -10.20
CA SER A 92 1.68 13.84 -10.34
C SER A 92 1.11 14.70 -9.21
N ARG A 93 0.26 14.11 -8.36
CA ARG A 93 -0.37 14.77 -7.20
C ARG A 93 0.61 14.94 -6.05
#